data_AF-A0A817CNL7-F1
#
_entry.id   AF-A0A817CNL7-F1
#
_cell.length_a   1.000
_cell.length_b   1.000
_cell.length_c   1.000
_cell.angle_alpha   90.00
_cell.angle_beta   90.00
_cell.angle_gamma   90.00
#
_symmetry.space_group_name_H-M   'P 1'
#
loop_
_entity.id
_entity.type
_entity.pdbx_description
1 polymer ?
#
loop_
_entity_poly.entity_id
_entity_poly.type
_entity_poly.pdbx_seq_one_letter_code
_entity_poly.pdbx_strand_id
1 'polypeptide(L)'
;MIIIHQPVLFVGHTGSSKTATILSYIRNFDSQYTNLILNFSFRTKSMDNVIVLRSQVNIIVQLTKLLDSLFLPLINHEKKDQLELNSDKIHAIFLQAFMWSFGACLKQEDRIILDTFIKYLSGLSTVSIDSKAKSGQLPNEKFLLFDYIFQPELDQWIKWNDLIPKYEHDRSKRFTELLVPTIDTIRLGMIKTKNISVHLKYTISISPLLENDNIDLEWLIKSMITIHQPVLFVGDTGSSKTATILSYIRNFDSQYTNLILNFSSRTKSIDVQRSIESQLEKRSKDTYGPTAGTKLIIFLDDISMPKIDQYGTQQSIALLKLLIEKHGMYERTGELNWKFITDIDWIAAMSTPGNELL
;
A
#
# COMPACT_ATOMS: atom_id res chain seq x y z
N MET A 1 -17.00 23.06 8.35
CA MET A 1 -17.32 22.62 6.98
C MET A 1 -16.00 22.51 6.23
N ILE A 2 -15.36 21.34 6.27
CA ILE A 2 -14.13 21.10 5.50
C ILE A 2 -14.60 20.96 4.06
N ILE A 3 -14.36 21.99 3.24
CA ILE A 3 -14.53 21.89 1.79
C ILE A 3 -13.39 20.97 1.33
N ILE A 4 -13.68 19.67 1.25
CA ILE A 4 -12.80 18.70 0.63
C ILE A 4 -12.76 19.09 -0.85
N HIS A 5 -11.70 19.78 -1.30
CA HIS A 5 -11.37 19.83 -2.72
C HIS A 5 -11.35 18.37 -3.20
N GLN A 6 -12.21 18.05 -4.16
CA GLN A 6 -12.53 16.66 -4.53
C GLN A 6 -11.27 15.81 -4.62
N PRO A 7 -11.21 14.64 -3.96
CA PRO A 7 -10.11 13.72 -4.18
C PRO A 7 -10.09 13.36 -5.67
N VAL A 8 -9.01 13.71 -6.35
CA VAL A 8 -8.90 13.49 -7.79
C VAL A 8 -8.58 12.02 -8.02
N LEU A 9 -9.64 11.21 -8.11
CA LEU A 9 -9.56 9.81 -8.53
C LEU A 9 -9.33 9.73 -10.04
N PHE A 10 -8.65 8.69 -10.50
CA PHE A 10 -8.46 8.38 -11.93
C PHE A 10 -7.80 9.50 -12.75
N VAL A 11 -6.77 10.14 -12.22
CA VAL A 11 -6.11 11.23 -12.95
C VAL A 11 -5.53 10.75 -14.27
N GLY A 12 -5.95 11.42 -15.35
CA GLY A 12 -5.65 11.05 -16.73
C GLY A 12 -6.65 10.07 -17.37
N HIS A 13 -7.63 9.53 -16.63
CA HIS A 13 -8.55 8.48 -17.08
C HIS A 13 -10.05 8.86 -16.95
N THR A 14 -10.36 10.17 -16.89
CA THR A 14 -11.71 10.70 -16.63
C THR A 14 -12.70 10.58 -17.78
N GLY A 15 -12.26 10.17 -18.98
CA GLY A 15 -13.08 10.18 -20.20
C GLY A 15 -13.92 8.93 -20.47
N SER A 16 -13.80 7.85 -19.67
CA SER A 16 -14.50 6.59 -19.95
C SER A 16 -15.87 6.50 -19.26
N SER A 17 -16.85 5.84 -19.90
CA SER A 17 -18.16 5.55 -19.29
C SER A 17 -18.04 4.75 -17.99
N LYS A 18 -17.06 3.84 -17.89
CA LYS A 18 -16.74 3.11 -16.65
C LYS A 18 -16.32 4.06 -15.52
N THR A 19 -15.47 5.04 -15.83
CA THR A 19 -15.01 6.05 -14.85
C THR A 19 -16.17 6.86 -14.32
N ALA A 20 -17.10 7.28 -15.18
CA ALA A 20 -18.30 8.03 -14.77
C ALA A 20 -19.21 7.23 -13.83
N THR A 21 -19.46 5.94 -14.14
CA THR A 21 -20.23 5.03 -13.28
C THR A 21 -19.58 4.90 -11.90
N ILE A 22 -18.28 4.62 -11.85
CA ILE A 22 -17.54 4.49 -10.58
C ILE A 22 -17.62 5.78 -9.77
N LEU A 23 -17.36 6.94 -10.38
CA LEU A 23 -17.42 8.23 -9.70
C LEU A 23 -18.82 8.57 -9.19
N SER A 24 -19.86 8.26 -9.96
CA SER A 24 -21.26 8.47 -9.53
C SER A 24 -21.62 7.61 -8.31
N TYR A 25 -21.13 6.36 -8.29
CA TYR A 25 -21.36 5.44 -7.20
C TYR A 25 -20.63 5.88 -5.92
N ILE A 26 -19.33 6.18 -6.04
CA ILE A 26 -18.52 6.64 -4.92
C ILE A 26 -19.14 7.90 -4.30
N ARG A 27 -19.61 8.87 -5.10
CA ARG A 27 -20.24 10.10 -4.58
C ARG A 27 -21.50 9.83 -3.74
N ASN A 28 -22.30 8.84 -4.11
CA ASN A 28 -23.53 8.51 -3.36
C ASN A 28 -23.21 7.85 -2.01
N PHE A 29 -22.21 6.97 -1.99
CA PHE A 29 -21.79 6.24 -0.78
C PHE A 29 -20.87 7.06 0.15
N ASP A 30 -20.15 8.05 -0.41
CA ASP A 30 -19.25 8.94 0.33
C ASP A 30 -19.96 9.58 1.54
N SER A 31 -21.21 10.02 1.40
CA SER A 31 -21.94 10.67 2.50
C SER A 31 -22.16 9.81 3.74
N GLN A 32 -22.42 8.51 3.59
CA GLN A 32 -22.68 7.60 4.71
C GLN A 32 -21.37 7.17 5.39
N TYR A 33 -20.35 6.82 4.60
CA TYR A 33 -19.07 6.32 5.10
C TYR A 33 -18.14 7.45 5.54
N THR A 34 -18.27 8.67 5.01
CA THR A 34 -17.52 9.84 5.51
C THR A 34 -18.01 10.29 6.87
N ASN A 35 -19.31 10.26 7.13
CA ASN A 35 -19.84 10.46 8.48
C ASN A 35 -19.32 9.40 9.46
N LEU A 36 -19.14 8.16 8.99
CA LEU A 36 -18.50 7.10 9.76
C LEU A 36 -17.03 7.42 10.06
N ILE A 37 -16.21 7.80 9.06
CA ILE A 37 -14.81 8.19 9.27
C ILE A 37 -14.73 9.30 10.33
N LEU A 38 -15.62 10.30 10.26
CA LEU A 38 -15.66 11.38 11.23
C LEU A 38 -16.01 10.86 12.63
N ASN A 39 -17.11 10.11 12.78
CA ASN A 39 -17.59 9.63 14.07
C ASN A 39 -16.63 8.63 14.74
N PHE A 40 -16.04 7.73 13.95
CA PHE A 40 -15.08 6.75 14.45
C PHE A 40 -13.74 7.44 14.79
N SER A 41 -13.29 8.41 13.98
CA SER A 41 -12.13 9.26 14.29
C SER A 41 -12.29 10.04 15.60
N PHE A 42 -13.52 10.45 15.96
CA PHE A 42 -13.81 11.05 17.27
C PHE A 42 -13.68 10.06 18.43
N ARG A 43 -14.03 8.78 18.20
CA ARG A 43 -13.97 7.71 19.20
C ARG A 43 -12.54 7.17 19.39
N THR A 44 -11.74 7.12 18.33
CA THR A 44 -10.32 6.72 18.34
C THR A 44 -9.38 7.83 18.81
N LYS A 45 -9.90 8.93 19.38
CA LYS A 45 -9.07 9.97 20.00
C LYS A 45 -8.36 9.50 21.28
N SER A 46 -8.77 8.36 21.86
CA SER A 46 -7.91 7.65 22.81
C SER A 46 -6.73 7.04 22.06
N MET A 47 -5.52 7.55 22.33
CA MET A 47 -4.27 7.17 21.66
C MET A 47 -3.93 5.68 21.77
N ASP A 48 -4.62 4.95 22.65
CA ASP A 48 -4.31 3.56 22.99
C ASP A 48 -4.69 2.56 21.89
N ASN A 49 -5.56 2.91 20.92
CA ASN A 49 -6.10 1.93 19.98
C ASN A 49 -5.59 2.05 18.54
N VAL A 50 -4.78 3.06 18.24
CA VAL A 50 -4.26 3.30 16.89
C VAL A 50 -2.75 3.10 16.87
N ILE A 51 -2.25 2.37 15.87
CA ILE A 51 -0.82 2.04 15.75
C ILE A 51 -0.01 3.25 15.25
N VAL A 52 -0.63 4.13 14.47
CA VAL A 52 -0.03 5.39 14.00
C VAL A 52 -1.08 6.48 13.95
N LEU A 53 -0.79 7.64 14.55
CA LEU A 53 -1.66 8.81 14.47
C LEU A 53 -1.77 9.33 13.03
N ARG A 54 -3.00 9.56 12.58
CA ARG A 54 -3.32 10.04 11.23
C ARG A 54 -4.31 11.19 11.29
N SER A 55 -4.13 12.20 10.44
CA SER A 55 -5.17 13.19 10.23
C SER A 55 -6.32 12.59 9.41
N GLN A 56 -7.52 13.17 9.50
CA GLN A 56 -8.67 12.79 8.68
C GLN A 56 -8.35 12.89 7.18
N VAL A 57 -7.57 13.89 6.78
CA VAL A 57 -7.13 14.06 5.39
C VAL A 57 -6.26 12.88 4.95
N ASN A 58 -5.34 12.41 5.80
CA ASN A 58 -4.49 11.27 5.46
C ASN A 58 -5.27 9.95 5.32
N ILE A 59 -6.36 9.78 6.06
CA ILE A 59 -7.25 8.62 5.94
C ILE A 59 -7.96 8.65 4.57
N ILE A 60 -8.55 9.80 4.23
CA ILE A 60 -9.27 9.97 2.95
C ILE A 60 -8.31 9.80 1.77
N VAL A 61 -7.10 10.37 1.85
CA VAL A 61 -6.07 10.19 0.82
C VAL A 61 -5.71 8.71 0.66
N GLN A 62 -5.55 7.96 1.76
CA GLN A 62 -5.24 6.53 1.66
C GLN A 62 -6.38 5.73 1.00
N LEU A 63 -7.63 6.03 1.36
CA LEU A 63 -8.80 5.42 0.72
C LEU A 63 -8.81 5.69 -0.78
N THR A 64 -8.58 6.94 -1.20
CA THR A 64 -8.66 7.32 -2.61
C THR A 64 -7.54 6.70 -3.42
N LYS A 65 -6.32 6.62 -2.88
CA LYS A 65 -5.21 5.89 -3.51
C LYS A 65 -5.47 4.41 -3.63
N LEU A 66 -6.04 3.78 -2.59
CA LEU A 66 -6.34 2.35 -2.66
C LEU A 66 -7.45 2.07 -3.68
N LEU A 67 -8.49 2.91 -3.73
CA LEU A 67 -9.53 2.85 -4.77
C LEU A 67 -8.94 2.99 -6.17
N ASP A 68 -8.05 3.97 -6.38
CA ASP A 68 -7.31 4.13 -7.63
C ASP A 68 -6.58 2.82 -7.98
N SER A 69 -5.80 2.26 -7.06
CA SER A 69 -5.04 1.03 -7.34
C SER A 69 -5.91 -0.17 -7.73
N LEU A 70 -7.14 -0.25 -7.22
CA LEU A 70 -8.05 -1.36 -7.50
C LEU A 70 -8.86 -1.15 -8.77
N PHE A 71 -9.28 0.08 -9.05
CA PHE A 71 -10.12 0.39 -10.20
C PHE A 71 -9.33 0.68 -11.48
N LEU A 72 -8.11 1.24 -11.39
CA LEU A 72 -7.30 1.54 -12.58
C LEU A 72 -7.05 0.30 -13.47
N PRO A 73 -6.68 -0.87 -12.92
CA PRO A 73 -6.58 -2.10 -13.70
C PRO A 73 -7.87 -2.43 -14.46
N LEU A 74 -9.02 -2.30 -13.79
CA LEU A 74 -10.34 -2.60 -14.36
C LEU A 74 -10.78 -1.61 -15.44
N ILE A 75 -10.36 -0.34 -15.32
CA ILE A 75 -10.61 0.71 -16.31
C ILE A 75 -9.71 0.50 -17.54
N ASN A 76 -8.43 0.22 -17.32
CA ASN A 76 -7.43 0.12 -18.39
C ASN A 76 -7.37 -1.26 -19.07
N HIS A 77 -8.12 -2.25 -18.58
CA HIS A 77 -8.34 -3.49 -19.30
C HIS A 77 -9.10 -3.23 -20.61
N GLU A 78 -8.35 -3.01 -21.70
CA GLU A 78 -8.82 -2.85 -23.09
C GLU A 78 -9.36 -4.14 -23.71
N LYS A 79 -9.29 -5.29 -23.01
CA LYS A 79 -9.93 -6.52 -23.47
C LYS A 79 -11.45 -6.33 -23.45
N LYS A 80 -11.96 -5.97 -24.63
CA LYS A 80 -13.37 -5.93 -25.02
C LYS A 80 -14.14 -7.12 -24.42
N ASP A 81 -15.20 -6.78 -23.68
CA ASP A 81 -16.45 -7.54 -23.53
C ASP A 81 -16.63 -8.67 -22.48
N GLN A 82 -15.86 -8.75 -21.38
CA GLN A 82 -16.21 -9.75 -20.33
C GLN A 82 -16.34 -9.26 -18.88
N LEU A 83 -15.72 -8.16 -18.47
CA LEU A 83 -15.86 -7.68 -17.08
C LEU A 83 -16.86 -6.52 -17.00
N GLU A 84 -18.14 -6.88 -16.88
CA GLU A 84 -19.20 -5.93 -16.54
C GLU A 84 -19.04 -5.51 -15.07
N LEU A 85 -18.84 -4.21 -14.87
CA LEU A 85 -18.68 -3.59 -13.57
C LEU A 85 -20.04 -3.04 -13.13
N ASN A 86 -20.81 -3.88 -12.43
CA ASN A 86 -22.10 -3.50 -11.86
C ASN A 86 -21.93 -2.76 -10.52
N SER A 87 -23.04 -2.21 -10.01
CA SER A 87 -23.10 -1.52 -8.70
C SER A 87 -22.53 -2.37 -7.57
N ASP A 88 -22.85 -3.66 -7.53
CA ASP A 88 -22.47 -4.55 -6.44
C ASP A 88 -20.96 -4.83 -6.41
N LYS A 89 -20.31 -4.99 -7.57
CA LYS A 89 -18.85 -5.13 -7.65
C LYS A 89 -18.14 -3.87 -7.23
N ILE A 90 -18.66 -2.70 -7.63
CA ILE A 90 -18.12 -1.40 -7.19
C ILE A 90 -18.25 -1.29 -5.67
N HIS A 91 -19.37 -1.71 -5.09
CA HIS A 91 -19.57 -1.74 -3.64
C HIS A 91 -18.54 -2.63 -2.95
N ALA A 92 -18.35 -3.86 -3.44
CA ALA A 92 -17.41 -4.82 -2.85
C ALA A 92 -15.97 -4.30 -2.87
N ILE A 93 -15.53 -3.73 -4.01
CA ILE A 93 -14.21 -3.10 -4.13
C ILE A 93 -14.09 -1.90 -3.17
N PHE A 94 -15.14 -1.09 -3.05
CA PHE A 94 -15.15 0.04 -2.13
C PHE A 94 -15.05 -0.42 -0.67
N LEU A 95 -15.80 -1.44 -0.25
CA LEU A 95 -15.72 -2.00 1.10
C LEU A 95 -14.32 -2.53 1.41
N GLN A 96 -13.70 -3.25 0.47
CA GLN A 96 -12.33 -3.72 0.62
C GLN A 96 -11.36 -2.53 0.78
N ALA A 97 -11.45 -1.53 -0.09
CA ALA A 97 -10.61 -0.34 0.00
C ALA A 97 -10.83 0.43 1.30
N PHE A 98 -12.06 0.48 1.80
CA PHE A 98 -12.40 1.12 3.07
C PHE A 98 -11.76 0.39 4.25
N MET A 99 -11.93 -0.94 4.33
CA MET A 99 -11.33 -1.75 5.39
C MET A 99 -9.82 -1.61 5.42
N TRP A 100 -9.17 -1.71 4.26
CA TRP A 100 -7.70 -1.66 4.12
C TRP A 100 -7.10 -0.25 4.14
N SER A 101 -7.91 0.81 4.12
CA SER A 101 -7.44 2.19 4.30
C SER A 101 -7.64 2.66 5.73
N PHE A 102 -8.87 2.59 6.24
CA PHE A 102 -9.21 3.06 7.58
C PHE A 102 -8.80 2.04 8.66
N GLY A 103 -9.13 0.77 8.45
CA GLY A 103 -8.89 -0.27 9.45
C GLY A 103 -7.45 -0.76 9.51
N ALA A 104 -6.64 -0.41 8.52
CA ALA A 104 -5.21 -0.69 8.50
C ALA A 104 -4.39 0.23 9.41
N CYS A 105 -4.98 1.03 10.31
CA CYS A 105 -4.23 1.65 11.42
C CYS A 105 -4.74 1.23 12.79
N LEU A 106 -5.81 0.43 12.83
CA LEU A 106 -6.47 0.00 14.04
C LEU A 106 -5.80 -1.26 14.60
N LYS A 107 -5.78 -1.36 15.93
CA LYS A 107 -5.47 -2.61 16.63
C LYS A 107 -6.57 -3.65 16.40
N GLN A 108 -6.26 -4.91 16.72
CA GLN A 108 -7.15 -6.04 16.45
C GLN A 108 -8.56 -5.87 17.03
N GLU A 109 -8.68 -5.35 18.25
CA GLU A 109 -9.96 -5.14 18.92
C GLU A 109 -10.86 -4.17 18.14
N ASP A 110 -10.31 -3.04 17.70
CA ASP A 110 -11.02 -2.03 16.93
C ASP A 110 -11.32 -2.48 15.50
N ARG A 111 -10.50 -3.36 14.92
CA ARG A 111 -10.79 -4.01 13.63
C ARG A 111 -12.06 -4.86 13.69
N ILE A 112 -12.29 -5.56 14.80
CA ILE A 112 -13.52 -6.35 15.00
C ILE A 112 -14.75 -5.44 15.07
N ILE A 113 -14.64 -4.31 15.78
CA ILE A 113 -15.72 -3.31 15.87
C ILE A 113 -16.01 -2.71 14.50
N LEU A 114 -14.97 -2.34 13.75
CA LEU A 114 -15.08 -1.81 12.40
C LEU A 114 -15.76 -2.82 11.47
N ASP A 115 -15.30 -4.07 11.48
CA ASP A 115 -15.85 -5.15 10.66
C ASP A 115 -17.35 -5.35 10.92
N THR A 116 -17.73 -5.48 12.20
CA THR A 116 -19.13 -5.62 12.62
C THR A 116 -19.98 -4.46 12.12
N PHE A 117 -19.48 -3.23 12.26
CA PHE A 117 -20.19 -2.03 11.85
C PHE A 117 -20.33 -1.94 10.33
N ILE A 118 -19.28 -2.26 9.56
CA ILE A 118 -19.30 -2.23 8.10
C ILE A 118 -20.23 -3.29 7.55
N LYS A 119 -20.22 -4.50 8.11
CA LYS A 119 -21.18 -5.56 7.75
C LYS A 119 -22.62 -5.08 7.97
N TYR A 120 -22.91 -4.47 9.13
CA TYR A 120 -24.23 -3.88 9.42
C TYR A 120 -24.61 -2.76 8.44
N LEU A 121 -23.71 -1.79 8.22
CA LEU A 121 -23.97 -0.63 7.35
C LEU A 121 -24.15 -1.03 5.88
N SER A 122 -23.46 -2.06 5.42
CA SER A 122 -23.57 -2.54 4.04
C SER A 122 -24.97 -3.09 3.71
N GLY A 123 -25.70 -3.60 4.70
CA GLY A 123 -27.01 -4.23 4.53
C GLY A 123 -27.00 -5.51 3.69
N LEU A 124 -25.82 -6.09 3.43
CA LEU A 124 -25.66 -7.26 2.57
C LEU A 124 -25.87 -8.56 3.35
N SER A 125 -26.46 -9.57 2.70
CA SER A 125 -26.63 -10.90 3.29
C SER A 125 -25.30 -11.67 3.37
N THR A 126 -25.13 -12.46 4.43
CA THR A 126 -23.96 -13.33 4.62
C THR A 126 -24.21 -14.73 4.03
N VAL A 127 -23.13 -15.40 3.61
CA VAL A 127 -23.19 -16.77 3.08
C VAL A 127 -22.71 -17.82 4.08
N SER A 128 -23.06 -19.08 3.82
CA SER A 128 -22.57 -20.24 4.57
C SER A 128 -21.04 -20.36 4.46
N ILE A 129 -20.42 -20.99 5.45
CA ILE A 129 -18.96 -21.09 5.55
C ILE A 129 -18.31 -21.82 4.35
N ASP A 130 -19.02 -22.78 3.76
CA ASP A 130 -18.53 -23.58 2.63
C ASP A 130 -18.73 -22.89 1.26
N SER A 131 -19.41 -21.74 1.25
CA SER A 131 -19.75 -21.01 0.02
C SER A 131 -18.91 -19.74 -0.11
N LYS A 132 -18.44 -19.45 -1.33
CA LYS A 132 -17.79 -18.17 -1.64
C LYS A 132 -18.84 -17.10 -1.90
N ALA A 133 -18.77 -15.99 -1.15
CA ALA A 133 -19.68 -14.85 -1.32
C ALA A 133 -19.43 -14.14 -2.66
N LYS A 134 -20.49 -13.67 -3.33
CA LYS A 134 -20.41 -12.90 -4.57
C LYS A 134 -20.46 -11.37 -4.34
N SER A 135 -20.35 -10.56 -5.40
CA SER A 135 -20.75 -9.15 -5.29
C SER A 135 -22.22 -9.05 -4.87
N GLY A 136 -22.51 -8.22 -3.86
CA GLY A 136 -23.85 -8.12 -3.23
C GLY A 136 -24.05 -9.06 -2.04
N GLN A 137 -23.05 -9.84 -1.66
CA GLN A 137 -23.05 -10.67 -0.45
C GLN A 137 -21.77 -10.43 0.35
N LEU A 138 -21.81 -10.80 1.63
CA LEU A 138 -20.65 -10.80 2.51
C LEU A 138 -20.19 -12.21 2.83
N PRO A 139 -18.87 -12.42 2.99
CA PRO A 139 -18.33 -13.64 3.57
C PRO A 139 -18.91 -13.94 4.95
N ASN A 140 -18.79 -15.21 5.35
CA ASN A 140 -19.30 -15.69 6.63
C ASN A 140 -18.77 -14.87 7.84
N GLU A 141 -19.62 -14.68 8.85
CA GLU A 141 -19.34 -13.88 10.05
C GLU A 141 -18.19 -14.41 10.92
N LYS A 142 -17.80 -15.69 10.77
CA LYS A 142 -16.71 -16.29 11.54
C LYS A 142 -15.37 -15.57 11.36
N PHE A 143 -15.14 -14.98 10.19
CA PHE A 143 -13.89 -14.32 9.83
C PHE A 143 -14.14 -12.83 9.56
N LEU A 144 -13.10 -12.02 9.74
CA LEU A 144 -13.18 -10.58 9.46
C LEU A 144 -13.11 -10.37 7.94
N LEU A 145 -13.66 -9.26 7.44
CA LEU A 145 -13.48 -8.87 6.03
C LEU A 145 -12.02 -8.65 5.66
N PHE A 146 -11.14 -8.38 6.63
CA PHE A 146 -9.69 -8.34 6.42
C PHE A 146 -9.13 -9.68 5.92
N ASP A 147 -9.74 -10.81 6.30
CA ASP A 147 -9.29 -12.15 5.92
C ASP A 147 -9.63 -12.51 4.46
N TYR A 148 -10.32 -11.63 3.74
CA TYR A 148 -10.78 -11.86 2.37
C TYR A 148 -10.30 -10.77 1.41
N ILE A 149 -10.13 -11.17 0.17
CA ILE A 149 -9.95 -10.30 -1.00
C ILE A 149 -11.08 -10.54 -1.98
N PHE A 150 -11.66 -9.46 -2.50
CA PHE A 150 -12.62 -9.54 -3.58
C PHE A 150 -11.90 -9.62 -4.93
N GLN A 151 -12.26 -10.61 -5.76
CA GLN A 151 -11.78 -10.76 -7.12
C GLN A 151 -12.91 -10.40 -8.13
N PRO A 152 -12.86 -9.21 -8.75
CA PRO A 152 -13.90 -8.74 -9.67
C PRO A 152 -14.10 -9.63 -10.90
N GLU A 153 -13.05 -10.34 -11.33
CA GLU A 153 -13.05 -11.24 -12.48
C GLU A 153 -13.87 -12.50 -12.21
N LEU A 154 -13.77 -13.03 -10.98
CA LEU A 154 -14.50 -14.22 -10.55
C LEU A 154 -15.84 -13.89 -9.89
N ASP A 155 -16.06 -12.61 -9.59
CA ASP A 155 -17.19 -12.13 -8.81
C ASP A 155 -17.31 -12.85 -7.44
N GLN A 156 -16.18 -12.96 -6.75
CA GLN A 156 -16.08 -13.74 -5.51
C GLN A 156 -15.17 -13.09 -4.48
N TRP A 157 -15.58 -13.17 -3.22
CA TRP A 157 -14.71 -13.00 -2.07
C TRP A 157 -13.95 -14.30 -1.82
N ILE A 158 -12.63 -14.22 -1.77
CA ILE A 158 -11.73 -15.35 -1.56
C ILE A 158 -10.92 -15.09 -0.31
N LYS A 159 -10.80 -16.10 0.55
CA LYS A 159 -9.98 -15.99 1.74
C LYS A 159 -8.51 -15.93 1.34
N TRP A 160 -7.70 -15.09 1.98
CA TRP A 160 -6.27 -15.01 1.71
C TRP A 160 -5.58 -16.37 1.81
N ASN A 161 -5.98 -17.19 2.79
CA ASN A 161 -5.46 -18.53 2.98
C ASN A 161 -5.72 -19.48 1.80
N ASP A 162 -6.79 -19.28 1.04
CA ASP A 162 -7.16 -20.14 -0.09
C ASP A 162 -6.37 -19.77 -1.36
N LEU A 163 -5.78 -18.57 -1.40
CA LEU A 163 -4.85 -18.16 -2.46
C LEU A 163 -3.47 -18.79 -2.30
N ILE A 164 -3.22 -19.48 -1.19
CA ILE A 164 -1.96 -20.17 -0.92
C ILE A 164 -1.96 -21.50 -1.69
N PRO A 165 -1.07 -21.70 -2.66
CA PRO A 165 -0.88 -23.01 -3.29
C PRO A 165 -0.42 -24.01 -2.23
N LYS A 166 -0.94 -25.24 -2.26
CA LYS A 166 -0.49 -26.30 -1.36
C LYS A 166 1.00 -26.57 -1.58
N TYR A 167 1.79 -26.54 -0.51
CA TYR A 167 3.22 -26.80 -0.59
C TYR A 167 3.47 -28.26 -1.02
N GLU A 168 4.12 -28.44 -2.16
CA GLU A 168 4.59 -29.74 -2.63
C GLU A 168 6.10 -29.86 -2.40
N HIS A 169 6.49 -30.72 -1.47
CA HIS A 169 7.89 -30.98 -1.16
C HIS A 169 8.56 -31.80 -2.26
N ASP A 170 9.42 -31.16 -3.05
CA ASP A 170 10.25 -31.86 -4.02
C ASP A 170 11.45 -32.53 -3.32
N ARG A 171 11.35 -33.84 -3.09
CA ARG A 171 12.38 -34.66 -2.44
C ARG A 171 13.65 -34.86 -3.28
N SER A 172 13.67 -34.43 -4.55
CA SER A 172 14.82 -34.56 -5.44
C SER A 172 15.87 -33.46 -5.26
N LYS A 173 15.50 -32.35 -4.60
CA LYS A 173 16.41 -31.22 -4.32
C LYS A 173 17.27 -31.51 -3.10
N ARG A 174 18.55 -31.14 -3.15
CA ARG A 174 19.48 -31.29 -2.02
C ARG A 174 19.05 -30.39 -0.87
N PHE A 175 19.27 -30.82 0.38
CA PHE A 175 18.92 -30.05 1.59
C PHE A 175 19.51 -28.62 1.63
N THR A 176 20.62 -28.39 0.93
CA THR A 176 21.26 -27.07 0.79
C THR A 176 20.68 -26.21 -0.34
N GLU A 177 19.94 -26.80 -1.28
CA GLU A 177 19.20 -26.13 -2.37
C GLU A 177 17.71 -26.01 -2.06
N LEU A 178 17.24 -26.76 -1.06
CA LEU A 178 16.18 -26.31 -0.19
C LEU A 178 16.69 -25.05 0.52
N LEU A 179 16.59 -23.91 -0.17
CA LEU A 179 16.11 -22.72 0.54
C LEU A 179 14.98 -23.25 1.41
N VAL A 180 14.91 -22.86 2.68
CA VAL A 180 13.65 -22.92 3.40
C VAL A 180 12.98 -21.61 3.06
N PRO A 181 12.30 -21.47 1.90
CA PRO A 181 11.26 -20.50 1.85
C PRO A 181 10.28 -20.99 2.93
N THR A 182 10.08 -20.23 4.00
CA THR A 182 8.85 -20.42 4.77
C THR A 182 7.68 -20.32 3.79
N ILE A 183 6.49 -20.80 4.17
CA ILE A 183 5.31 -20.76 3.30
C ILE A 183 5.18 -19.35 2.65
N ASP A 184 5.61 -18.32 3.37
CA ASP A 184 5.84 -16.93 2.96
C ASP A 184 6.66 -16.73 1.69
N THR A 185 7.83 -17.35 1.52
CA THR A 185 8.71 -17.05 0.38
C THR A 185 8.26 -17.72 -0.93
N ILE A 186 7.49 -18.82 -0.88
CA ILE A 186 6.84 -19.42 -2.08
C ILE A 186 5.56 -18.65 -2.46
N ARG A 187 4.85 -18.07 -1.47
CA ARG A 187 3.67 -17.20 -1.69
C ARG A 187 4.03 -15.98 -2.58
N LEU A 188 5.24 -15.44 -2.41
CA LEU A 188 5.79 -14.21 -3.02
C LEU A 188 6.06 -14.19 -4.55
N GLY A 189 5.68 -15.23 -5.29
CA GLY A 189 5.96 -15.32 -6.73
C GLY A 189 4.72 -15.39 -7.63
N MET A 190 3.52 -15.58 -7.06
CA MET A 190 2.36 -16.08 -7.83
C MET A 190 1.35 -15.02 -8.24
N ILE A 191 1.40 -13.80 -7.69
CA ILE A 191 0.47 -12.73 -8.09
C ILE A 191 1.07 -11.93 -9.27
N LYS A 192 1.13 -12.52 -10.47
CA LYS A 192 1.50 -11.79 -11.70
C LYS A 192 0.28 -11.09 -12.31
N THR A 193 0.20 -9.77 -12.21
CA THR A 193 -0.75 -8.95 -13.00
C THR A 193 0.02 -7.83 -13.67
N LYS A 194 -0.30 -7.57 -14.94
CA LYS A 194 0.48 -6.74 -15.86
C LYS A 194 0.37 -5.23 -15.56
N ASN A 195 1.49 -4.58 -15.82
CA ASN A 195 1.78 -3.15 -15.81
C ASN A 195 0.65 -2.24 -16.31
N ILE A 196 0.31 -1.26 -15.47
CA ILE A 196 -0.37 -0.02 -15.85
C ILE A 196 0.39 1.12 -15.13
N SER A 197 0.66 2.21 -15.83
CA SER A 197 1.33 3.39 -15.30
C SER A 197 0.33 4.53 -15.14
N VAL A 198 0.19 5.09 -13.94
CA VAL A 198 -0.49 6.37 -13.72
C VAL A 198 0.28 7.19 -12.68
N HIS A 199 0.49 8.46 -12.99
CA HIS A 199 1.09 9.47 -12.11
C HIS A 199 0.05 10.03 -11.15
N LEU A 200 0.35 10.09 -9.84
CA LEU A 200 -0.11 11.17 -8.97
C LEU A 200 0.50 11.18 -7.56
N LYS A 201 0.32 12.28 -6.82
CA LYS A 201 0.99 12.64 -5.57
C LYS A 201 0.27 12.23 -4.26
N TYR A 202 1.09 11.82 -3.27
CA TYR A 202 0.96 11.73 -1.79
C TYR A 202 0.36 10.48 -1.06
N THR A 203 1.25 9.86 -0.23
CA THR A 203 1.19 9.35 1.19
C THR A 203 0.17 8.27 1.60
N ILE A 204 0.37 7.27 2.49
CA ILE A 204 1.41 6.41 3.11
C ILE A 204 0.52 5.25 3.60
N SER A 205 0.69 4.02 3.11
CA SER A 205 -0.12 2.87 3.55
C SER A 205 0.55 2.12 4.69
N ILE A 206 -0.12 2.06 5.83
CA ILE A 206 0.28 1.37 7.07
C ILE A 206 -0.55 0.09 7.16
N SER A 207 0.07 -1.03 7.52
CA SER A 207 -0.63 -2.28 7.81
C SER A 207 -0.13 -2.85 9.15
N PRO A 208 -1.01 -2.97 10.17
CA PRO A 208 -0.78 -3.75 11.38
C PRO A 208 -0.62 -5.19 10.95
N LEU A 209 0.62 -5.64 11.03
CA LEU A 209 0.95 -7.02 10.76
C LEU A 209 0.58 -7.84 11.99
N LEU A 210 -0.46 -8.64 11.85
CA LEU A 210 -0.69 -9.78 12.73
C LEU A 210 0.32 -10.88 12.36
N GLU A 211 0.58 -11.76 13.31
CA GLU A 211 1.64 -12.78 13.30
C GLU A 211 1.59 -13.79 12.13
N ASN A 212 0.63 -13.73 11.20
CA ASN A 212 0.48 -14.71 10.11
C ASN A 212 0.20 -14.16 8.69
N ASP A 213 0.23 -12.84 8.44
CA ASP A 213 -0.40 -12.22 7.26
C ASP A 213 0.58 -11.66 6.21
N ASN A 214 1.48 -12.51 5.69
CA ASN A 214 2.50 -12.08 4.71
C ASN A 214 1.97 -11.80 3.29
N ILE A 215 0.79 -12.31 2.92
CA ILE A 215 0.19 -12.19 1.57
C ILE A 215 -0.42 -10.80 1.37
N ASP A 216 -0.99 -10.26 2.43
CA ASP A 216 -1.63 -8.94 2.46
C ASP A 216 -0.62 -7.83 2.15
N LEU A 217 0.61 -8.03 2.65
CA LEU A 217 1.74 -7.13 2.42
C LEU A 217 2.10 -7.04 0.94
N GLU A 218 2.28 -8.19 0.28
CA GLU A 218 2.63 -8.26 -1.14
C GLU A 218 1.56 -7.61 -2.02
N TRP A 219 0.29 -7.98 -1.80
CA TRP A 219 -0.83 -7.40 -2.54
C TRP A 219 -0.86 -5.88 -2.40
N LEU A 220 -0.61 -5.37 -1.19
CA LEU A 220 -0.58 -3.94 -0.92
C LEU A 220 0.60 -3.26 -1.61
N ILE A 221 1.81 -3.84 -1.54
CA ILE A 221 2.99 -3.31 -2.25
C ILE A 221 2.69 -3.21 -3.75
N LYS A 222 2.19 -4.30 -4.35
CA LYS A 222 1.86 -4.35 -5.77
C LYS A 222 0.83 -3.30 -6.17
N SER A 223 -0.26 -3.19 -5.40
CA SER A 223 -1.32 -2.22 -5.65
C SER A 223 -0.76 -0.81 -5.67
N MET A 224 0.10 -0.47 -4.71
CA MET A 224 0.67 0.86 -4.56
C MET A 224 1.76 1.17 -5.61
N ILE A 225 2.60 0.20 -5.97
CA ILE A 225 3.58 0.36 -7.06
C ILE A 225 2.90 0.60 -8.40
N THR A 226 1.76 -0.06 -8.65
CA THR A 226 0.97 0.14 -9.89
C THR A 226 0.56 1.61 -10.08
N ILE A 227 0.35 2.33 -8.98
CA ILE A 227 -0.03 3.74 -8.99
C ILE A 227 1.08 4.69 -8.51
N HIS A 228 2.33 4.21 -8.49
CA HIS A 228 3.53 4.96 -8.09
C HIS A 228 3.38 5.68 -6.74
N GLN A 229 2.77 5.01 -5.77
CA GLN A 229 2.58 5.55 -4.42
C GLN A 229 3.60 4.97 -3.43
N PRO A 230 4.22 5.83 -2.59
CA PRO A 230 5.02 5.40 -1.46
C PRO A 230 4.23 4.62 -0.41
N VAL A 231 4.84 3.57 0.15
CA VAL A 231 4.24 2.70 1.18
C VAL A 231 5.11 2.64 2.44
N LEU A 232 4.50 2.64 3.63
CA LEU A 232 5.22 2.52 4.91
C LEU A 232 4.58 1.46 5.81
N PHE A 233 5.24 0.34 5.98
CA PHE A 233 4.81 -0.71 6.88
C PHE A 233 5.21 -0.41 8.31
N VAL A 234 4.28 -0.59 9.24
CA VAL A 234 4.49 -0.32 10.68
C VAL A 234 4.01 -1.52 11.45
N GLY A 235 4.86 -2.03 12.34
CA GLY A 235 4.49 -3.13 13.24
C GLY A 235 5.65 -3.47 14.15
N ASP A 236 5.48 -4.45 15.02
CA ASP A 236 6.45 -4.75 16.07
C ASP A 236 7.76 -5.32 15.52
N THR A 237 8.84 -5.17 16.28
CA THR A 237 10.14 -5.74 15.90
C THR A 237 10.02 -7.27 15.78
N GLY A 238 10.70 -7.86 14.79
CA GLY A 238 10.61 -9.31 14.55
C GLY A 238 9.35 -9.80 13.80
N SER A 239 8.43 -8.92 13.40
CA SER A 239 7.20 -9.31 12.66
C SER A 239 7.40 -9.66 11.18
N SER A 240 8.60 -10.13 10.79
CA SER A 240 8.98 -10.55 9.42
C SER A 240 8.86 -9.50 8.29
N LYS A 241 8.45 -8.25 8.56
CA LYS A 241 8.23 -7.19 7.55
C LYS A 241 9.40 -7.07 6.58
N THR A 242 10.60 -6.85 7.11
CA THR A 242 11.82 -6.69 6.32
C THR A 242 12.09 -7.90 5.44
N ALA A 243 11.96 -9.12 5.99
CA ALA A 243 12.18 -10.34 5.23
C ALA A 243 11.16 -10.52 4.10
N THR A 244 9.88 -10.25 4.36
CA THR A 244 8.80 -10.35 3.38
C THR A 244 8.95 -9.30 2.28
N ILE A 245 9.22 -8.04 2.63
CA ILE A 245 9.47 -6.96 1.65
C ILE A 245 10.67 -7.29 0.78
N LEU A 246 11.81 -7.66 1.39
CA LEU A 246 13.03 -7.98 0.64
C LEU A 246 12.84 -9.17 -0.29
N SER A 247 12.13 -10.20 0.17
CA SER A 247 11.85 -11.36 -0.66
C SER A 247 10.92 -11.02 -1.82
N TYR A 248 9.96 -10.11 -1.63
CA TYR A 248 9.13 -9.61 -2.72
C TYR A 248 9.95 -8.78 -3.72
N ILE A 249 10.75 -7.84 -3.23
CA ILE A 249 11.58 -6.94 -4.05
C ILE A 249 12.56 -7.73 -4.93
N ARG A 250 13.12 -8.82 -4.42
CA ARG A 250 14.02 -9.70 -5.18
C ARG A 250 13.35 -10.43 -6.34
N ASN A 251 12.03 -10.63 -6.27
CA ASN A 251 11.27 -11.33 -7.29
C ASN A 251 10.68 -10.40 -8.36
N PHE A 252 10.99 -9.10 -8.32
CA PHE A 252 10.53 -8.18 -9.36
C PHE A 252 11.09 -8.55 -10.74
N ASP A 253 10.30 -8.24 -11.77
CA ASP A 253 10.71 -8.35 -13.16
C ASP A 253 11.96 -7.50 -13.43
N SER A 254 12.73 -7.86 -14.46
CA SER A 254 13.98 -7.17 -14.87
C SER A 254 13.83 -5.69 -15.22
N GLN A 255 12.60 -5.17 -15.28
CA GLN A 255 12.30 -3.75 -15.45
C GLN A 255 12.55 -2.92 -14.18
N TYR A 256 12.74 -3.58 -13.03
CA TYR A 256 13.00 -2.93 -11.75
C TYR A 256 14.43 -3.17 -11.26
N THR A 257 15.07 -2.11 -10.78
CA THR A 257 16.30 -2.16 -10.01
C THR A 257 15.99 -1.79 -8.56
N ASN A 258 16.78 -2.26 -7.61
CA ASN A 258 16.45 -2.15 -6.19
C ASN A 258 17.62 -1.54 -5.40
N LEU A 259 17.31 -0.61 -4.51
CA LEU A 259 18.24 -0.04 -3.53
C LEU A 259 17.69 -0.26 -2.12
N ILE A 260 18.47 -0.91 -1.27
CA ILE A 260 18.11 -1.15 0.14
C ILE A 260 18.91 -0.19 1.01
N LEU A 261 18.22 0.63 1.79
CA LEU A 261 18.80 1.55 2.77
C LEU A 261 18.37 1.14 4.17
N ASN A 262 19.29 0.55 4.92
CA ASN A 262 19.08 0.22 6.32
C ASN A 262 19.45 1.42 7.19
N PHE A 263 18.45 2.07 7.76
CA PHE A 263 18.67 3.24 8.60
C PHE A 263 19.25 2.81 9.94
N SER A 264 19.97 3.74 10.57
CA SER A 264 20.55 3.57 11.90
C SER A 264 20.77 4.92 12.56
N SER A 265 21.07 4.91 13.86
CA SER A 265 21.35 6.11 14.63
C SER A 265 22.55 6.93 14.10
N ARG A 266 23.36 6.34 13.21
CA ARG A 266 24.52 6.98 12.57
C ARG A 266 24.25 7.43 11.13
N THR A 267 23.10 7.08 10.56
CA THR A 267 22.77 7.38 9.16
C THR A 267 22.50 8.87 8.99
N LYS A 268 23.37 9.56 8.25
CA LYS A 268 23.23 10.99 7.94
C LYS A 268 22.58 11.19 6.59
N SER A 269 22.07 12.40 6.37
CA SER A 269 21.42 12.78 5.11
C SER A 269 22.36 12.65 3.91
N ILE A 270 23.67 12.83 4.10
CA ILE A 270 24.67 12.67 3.04
C ILE A 270 24.83 11.20 2.61
N ASP A 271 24.69 10.26 3.54
CA ASP A 271 24.82 8.83 3.26
C ASP A 271 23.64 8.36 2.40
N VAL A 272 22.43 8.82 2.74
CA VAL A 272 21.20 8.60 1.95
C VAL A 272 21.37 9.18 0.54
N GLN A 273 21.80 10.44 0.43
CA GLN A 273 22.01 11.09 -0.86
C GLN A 273 23.00 10.32 -1.74
N ARG A 274 24.19 9.99 -1.22
CA ARG A 274 25.22 9.27 -1.98
C ARG A 274 24.75 7.90 -2.44
N SER A 275 24.01 7.19 -1.58
CA SER A 275 23.49 5.87 -1.92
C SER A 275 22.47 5.95 -3.06
N ILE A 276 21.58 6.95 -3.04
CA ILE A 276 20.62 7.19 -4.12
C ILE A 276 21.35 7.61 -5.39
N GLU A 277 22.22 8.61 -5.34
CA GLU A 277 22.97 9.10 -6.50
C GLU A 277 23.81 8.00 -7.17
N SER A 278 24.29 7.01 -6.42
CA SER A 278 25.03 5.85 -6.98
C SER A 278 24.19 4.98 -7.93
N GLN A 279 22.87 5.07 -7.85
CA GLN A 279 21.93 4.32 -8.69
C GLN A 279 21.34 5.18 -9.82
N LEU A 280 21.77 6.44 -9.96
CA LEU A 280 21.20 7.38 -10.91
C LEU A 280 22.21 7.79 -11.98
N GLU A 281 21.73 7.85 -13.21
CA GLU A 281 22.43 8.38 -14.38
C GLU A 281 21.81 9.71 -14.79
N LYS A 282 22.65 10.61 -15.31
CA LYS A 282 22.19 11.90 -15.83
C LYS A 282 21.52 11.68 -17.19
N ARG A 283 20.25 12.07 -17.33
CA ARG A 283 19.45 11.94 -18.57
C ARG A 283 19.36 13.23 -19.37
N SER A 284 19.28 14.36 -18.67
CA SER A 284 19.23 15.70 -19.27
C SER A 284 20.04 16.67 -18.40
N LYS A 285 19.96 17.99 -18.67
CA LYS A 285 20.69 19.01 -17.89
C LYS A 285 20.50 18.85 -16.37
N ASP A 286 19.24 18.70 -15.95
CA ASP A 286 18.85 18.71 -14.54
C ASP A 286 18.08 17.44 -14.13
N THR A 287 17.85 16.49 -15.04
CA THR A 287 17.09 15.26 -14.79
C THR A 287 17.98 14.04 -14.64
N TYR A 288 17.74 13.28 -13.59
CA TYR A 288 18.44 12.06 -13.20
C TYR A 288 17.42 10.94 -13.00
N GLY A 289 17.82 9.72 -13.33
CA GLY A 289 17.00 8.52 -13.14
C GLY A 289 17.86 7.27 -13.20
N PRO A 290 17.33 6.10 -12.85
CA PRO A 290 18.03 4.85 -13.06
C PRO A 290 18.27 4.60 -14.55
N THR A 291 19.07 3.56 -14.85
CA THR A 291 19.38 3.10 -16.21
C THR A 291 18.15 3.15 -17.10
N ALA A 292 18.30 3.71 -18.30
CA ALA A 292 17.18 4.01 -19.19
C ALA A 292 16.28 2.77 -19.42
N GLY A 293 14.97 2.96 -19.24
CA GLY A 293 13.97 1.89 -19.37
C GLY A 293 13.73 1.07 -18.11
N THR A 294 14.47 1.32 -17.02
CA THR A 294 14.24 0.70 -15.71
C THR A 294 13.58 1.67 -14.72
N LYS A 295 12.97 1.12 -13.66
CA LYS A 295 12.49 1.87 -12.48
C LYS A 295 13.27 1.45 -11.24
N LEU A 296 13.61 2.40 -10.38
CA LEU A 296 14.33 2.14 -9.14
C LEU A 296 13.36 2.03 -7.97
N ILE A 297 13.37 0.91 -7.27
CA ILE A 297 12.64 0.72 -6.02
C ILE A 297 13.59 0.92 -4.86
N ILE A 298 13.33 1.94 -4.05
CA ILE A 298 14.10 2.22 -2.84
C ILE A 298 13.33 1.64 -1.65
N PHE A 299 13.93 0.65 -1.00
CA PHE A 299 13.46 0.12 0.27
C PHE A 299 14.20 0.76 1.44
N LEU A 300 13.45 1.38 2.35
CA LEU A 300 13.95 2.01 3.56
C LEU A 300 13.59 1.14 4.78
N ASP A 301 14.58 0.53 5.41
CA ASP A 301 14.37 -0.27 6.62
C ASP A 301 14.69 0.56 7.86
N ASP A 302 13.83 0.49 8.88
CA ASP A 302 13.92 1.20 10.16
C ASP A 302 14.07 2.74 10.05
N ILE A 303 13.18 3.39 9.30
CA ILE A 303 13.24 4.85 9.06
C ILE A 303 13.17 5.71 10.33
N SER A 304 12.67 5.18 11.44
CA SER A 304 12.53 5.89 12.72
C SER A 304 13.84 5.99 13.53
N MET A 305 14.88 5.23 13.15
CA MET A 305 16.10 5.10 13.97
C MET A 305 17.14 6.26 13.91
N PRO A 306 17.21 7.15 12.88
CA PRO A 306 18.20 8.23 12.88
C PRO A 306 18.11 9.14 14.11
N LYS A 307 19.24 9.62 14.62
CA LYS A 307 19.24 10.53 15.78
C LYS A 307 18.54 11.85 15.44
N ILE A 308 17.77 12.31 16.42
CA ILE A 308 17.20 13.65 16.45
C ILE A 308 18.33 14.64 16.78
N ASP A 309 18.44 15.73 16.02
CA ASP A 309 19.39 16.80 16.30
C ASP A 309 18.88 17.76 17.40
N GLN A 310 19.67 18.79 17.73
CA GLN A 310 19.34 19.76 18.77
C GLN A 310 18.04 20.55 18.50
N TYR A 311 17.53 20.52 17.26
CA TYR A 311 16.33 21.24 16.84
C TYR A 311 15.13 20.31 16.66
N GLY A 312 15.21 19.07 17.13
CA GLY A 312 14.11 18.11 16.96
C GLY A 312 14.02 17.54 15.55
N THR A 313 15.04 17.70 14.70
CA THR A 313 15.00 17.31 13.28
C THR A 313 15.84 16.05 13.04
N GLN A 314 15.32 15.16 12.19
CA GLN A 314 16.08 14.03 11.63
C GLN A 314 16.43 14.36 10.17
N GLN A 315 17.66 14.82 9.94
CA GLN A 315 18.09 15.33 8.63
C GLN A 315 17.92 14.32 7.49
N SER A 316 18.14 13.03 7.77
CA SER A 316 17.96 11.95 6.80
C SER A 316 16.49 11.82 6.37
N ILE A 317 15.55 11.98 7.32
CA ILE A 317 14.12 11.96 7.06
C ILE A 317 13.67 13.23 6.34
N ALA A 318 14.23 14.40 6.69
CA ALA A 318 13.94 15.65 6.00
C ALA A 318 14.31 15.60 4.51
N LEU A 319 15.45 14.98 4.18
CA LEU A 319 15.86 14.74 2.79
C LEU A 319 14.88 13.79 2.08
N LEU A 320 14.51 12.67 2.71
CA LEU A 320 13.55 11.73 2.14
C LEU A 320 12.20 12.42 1.85
N LYS A 321 11.72 13.24 2.78
CA LYS A 321 10.51 14.04 2.60
C LYS A 321 10.63 14.94 1.37
N LEU A 322 11.73 15.67 1.22
CA LEU A 322 11.97 16.52 0.05
C LEU A 322 11.93 15.71 -1.25
N LEU A 323 12.62 14.58 -1.29
CA LEU A 323 12.70 13.70 -2.45
C LEU A 323 11.32 13.16 -2.86
N ILE A 324 10.53 12.70 -1.90
CA ILE A 324 9.19 12.14 -2.12
C ILE A 324 8.21 13.22 -2.56
N GLU A 325 8.24 14.40 -1.93
CA GLU A 325 7.26 15.47 -2.21
C GLU A 325 7.56 16.26 -3.49
N LYS A 326 8.86 16.48 -3.77
CA LYS A 326 9.32 17.36 -4.84
C LYS A 326 9.95 16.63 -6.01
N HIS A 327 10.14 15.30 -5.92
CA HIS A 327 10.78 14.49 -6.96
C HIS A 327 12.17 15.03 -7.33
N GLY A 328 12.96 15.37 -6.32
CA GLY A 328 14.27 15.96 -6.53
C GLY A 328 14.91 16.51 -5.26
N MET A 329 16.12 17.03 -5.41
CA MET A 329 16.89 17.64 -4.32
C MET A 329 17.90 18.65 -4.89
N TYR A 330 18.39 19.55 -4.04
CA TYR A 330 19.47 20.46 -4.42
C TYR A 330 20.84 19.79 -4.34
N GLU A 331 21.74 20.18 -5.23
CA GLU A 331 23.17 19.92 -5.08
C GLU A 331 23.68 20.52 -3.77
N ARG A 332 24.42 19.72 -2.99
CA ARG A 332 25.01 20.21 -1.73
C ARG A 332 26.29 21.02 -1.93
N THR A 333 26.91 20.87 -3.10
CA THR A 333 28.19 21.48 -3.46
C THR A 333 28.06 22.09 -4.85
N GLY A 334 28.70 23.25 -5.08
CA GLY A 334 28.63 23.94 -6.37
C GLY A 334 27.54 25.02 -6.38
N GLU A 335 26.84 25.14 -7.50
CA GLU A 335 25.89 26.24 -7.78
C GLU A 335 24.50 26.05 -7.13
N LEU A 336 24.31 24.99 -6.34
CA LEU A 336 23.03 24.63 -5.71
C LEU A 336 21.90 24.40 -6.74
N ASN A 337 22.24 23.74 -7.86
CA ASN A 337 21.25 23.41 -8.88
C ASN A 337 20.25 22.35 -8.38
N TRP A 338 19.00 22.45 -8.84
CA TRP A 338 17.96 21.46 -8.53
C TRP A 338 18.12 20.24 -9.44
N LYS A 339 18.25 19.06 -8.84
CA LYS A 339 18.23 17.77 -9.53
C LYS A 339 16.81 17.20 -9.49
N PHE A 340 16.17 17.10 -10.64
CA PHE A 340 14.95 16.32 -10.81
C PHE A 340 15.30 14.83 -10.83
N ILE A 341 14.59 14.04 -10.05
CA ILE A 341 14.80 12.60 -9.94
C ILE A 341 13.50 11.90 -10.36
N THR A 342 13.58 11.06 -11.39
CA THR A 342 12.42 10.38 -11.99
C THR A 342 12.56 8.86 -11.93
N ASP A 343 11.44 8.16 -12.14
CA ASP A 343 11.34 6.70 -12.17
C ASP A 343 11.79 6.01 -10.88
N ILE A 344 11.38 6.57 -9.74
CA ILE A 344 11.63 6.01 -8.41
C ILE A 344 10.32 5.70 -7.70
N ASP A 345 10.23 4.49 -7.15
CA ASP A 345 9.18 4.05 -6.24
C ASP A 345 9.77 3.80 -4.83
N TRP A 346 8.96 4.03 -3.79
CA TRP A 346 9.42 4.02 -2.40
C TRP A 346 8.65 3.00 -1.56
N ILE A 347 9.38 2.14 -0.87
CA ILE A 347 8.85 1.22 0.14
C ILE A 347 9.61 1.49 1.43
N ALA A 348 8.91 1.55 2.56
CA ALA A 348 9.53 1.76 3.86
C ALA A 348 8.95 0.80 4.89
N ALA A 349 9.73 0.48 5.91
CA ALA A 349 9.29 -0.20 7.11
C ALA A 349 9.81 0.52 8.35
N MET A 350 9.01 0.50 9.42
CA MET A 350 9.46 0.92 10.75
C MET A 350 8.79 0.10 11.84
N SER A 351 9.42 0.15 13.01
CA SER A 351 8.81 -0.37 14.24
C SER A 351 7.62 0.50 14.66
N THR A 352 6.63 -0.11 15.32
CA THR A 352 5.55 0.64 15.99
C THR A 352 6.17 1.73 16.87
N PRO A 353 5.76 3.01 16.76
CA PRO A 353 6.26 4.05 17.65
C PRO A 353 5.93 3.66 19.09
N GLY A 354 6.96 3.51 19.93
CA GLY A 354 6.76 3.34 21.36
C GLY A 354 6.21 4.64 21.98
N ASN A 355 5.65 4.54 23.18
CA ASN A 355 5.23 5.70 24.00
C ASN A 355 6.36 6.72 24.28
N GLU A 356 7.59 6.45 23.85
CA GLU A 356 8.78 7.28 24.07
C GLU A 356 9.07 8.29 22.93
N LEU A 357 8.27 8.30 21.85
CA LEU A 357 8.47 9.20 20.69
C LEU A 357 7.47 10.37 20.60
N LEU A 358 6.87 10.78 21.73
CA LEU A 358 6.04 11.98 21.81
C LEU A 358 6.58 12.99 22.84
#